data_AF-A0AAP0RG79-F1
#
_entry.id   AF-A0AAP0RG79-F1
#
_cell.length_a   1.000
_cell.length_b   1.000
_cell.length_c   1.000
_cell.angle_alpha   90.00
_cell.angle_beta   90.00
_cell.angle_gamma   90.00
#
_symmetry.space_group_name_H-M   'P 1'
#
loop_
_entity.id
_entity.type
_entity.pdbx_description
1 polymer ?
#
loop_
_entity_poly.entity_id
_entity_poly.type
_entity_poly.pdbx_seq_one_letter_code
_entity_poly.pdbx_strand_id
1 'polypeptide(L)'
;MGRLGCSIGGNLDDSKFSKPMPWIGVYVAAASVAYSIAMAADACRGFHNRKYWFPSKYFSLNATSLTLIAVAVKLSVDLNTSMPHRQDQLAKLSSAVLICTVMGNSMPSIGTMVKNKIFMNIIALGILVITLVVNSCIQLATGAIYVFWKEHVFIMFLMLLLLVILSFSALTVPTTKHYFELKYRKKHELALKECSDGISQCVAKKLEDDLKRYWMMAHTCCPQFVMGHSVTCTASGSFCLLGAATLTEAMLRSYLMPWSFNFCTGDSDYKWSTILVLVTQTIAVGVGTTALASRWFIAINFRCPKRGNKSYKDEFKVEGYWIQRLVEMKECLLAVKIYVRRYRKLAHDIKYQVLDFCIKMQTGIVLMSKLV
;
A
#
# COMPACT_ATOMS: atom_id res chain seq x y z
N MET A 1 -21.72 -40.92 -25.03
CA MET A 1 -21.01 -40.16 -26.09
C MET A 1 -20.21 -39.05 -25.44
N GLY A 2 -18.89 -39.06 -25.65
CA GLY A 2 -17.91 -38.45 -24.76
C GLY A 2 -17.91 -36.91 -24.72
N ARG A 3 -17.72 -36.38 -23.51
CA ARG A 3 -17.16 -35.05 -23.24
C ARG A 3 -15.76 -34.96 -23.86
N LEU A 4 -15.64 -34.78 -25.17
CA LEU A 4 -14.35 -34.62 -25.84
C LEU A 4 -14.20 -33.15 -26.24
N GLY A 5 -13.22 -32.48 -25.63
CA GLY A 5 -12.83 -31.09 -25.90
C GLY A 5 -12.09 -30.91 -27.23
N CYS A 6 -12.00 -31.95 -28.05
CA CYS A 6 -11.43 -31.89 -29.40
C CYS A 6 -12.55 -32.00 -30.43
N SER A 7 -12.46 -31.16 -31.46
CA SER A 7 -13.24 -31.26 -32.69
C SER A 7 -13.00 -32.60 -33.39
N ILE A 8 -13.89 -32.98 -34.31
CA ILE A 8 -13.80 -34.22 -35.11
C ILE A 8 -12.47 -34.30 -35.91
N GLY A 9 -11.83 -33.15 -36.17
CA GLY A 9 -10.50 -33.06 -36.81
C GLY A 9 -9.30 -33.08 -35.84
N GLY A 10 -9.49 -33.37 -34.55
CA GLY A 10 -8.42 -33.42 -33.55
C GLY A 10 -7.96 -32.06 -33.00
N ASN A 11 -8.52 -30.96 -33.48
CA ASN A 11 -8.21 -29.61 -32.99
C ASN A 11 -8.97 -29.30 -31.68
N LEU A 12 -8.31 -28.68 -30.70
CA LEU A 12 -8.95 -28.27 -29.45
C LEU A 12 -10.05 -27.23 -29.73
N ASP A 13 -11.24 -27.42 -29.16
CA ASP A 13 -12.34 -26.45 -29.28
C ASP A 13 -12.18 -25.36 -28.20
N ASP A 14 -11.35 -24.35 -28.50
CA ASP A 14 -11.06 -23.22 -27.61
C ASP A 14 -12.31 -22.40 -27.22
N SER A 15 -13.38 -22.50 -28.02
CA SER A 15 -14.64 -21.80 -27.76
C SER A 15 -15.31 -22.24 -26.46
N LYS A 16 -15.07 -23.48 -26.00
CA LYS A 16 -15.58 -23.96 -24.71
C LYS A 16 -14.74 -23.47 -23.54
N PHE A 17 -13.44 -23.22 -23.75
CA PHE A 17 -12.53 -22.69 -22.73
C PHE A 17 -12.72 -21.19 -22.48
N SER A 18 -13.14 -20.42 -23.48
CA SER A 18 -13.38 -18.97 -23.34
C SER A 18 -14.78 -18.63 -22.77
N LYS A 19 -15.76 -19.54 -22.86
CA LYS A 19 -17.12 -19.35 -22.29
C LYS A 19 -17.19 -18.87 -20.83
N PRO A 20 -16.39 -19.36 -19.88
CA PRO A 20 -16.42 -18.88 -18.50
C PRO A 20 -15.68 -17.55 -18.26
N MET A 21 -14.91 -17.03 -19.22
CA MET A 21 -14.11 -15.81 -19.02
C MET A 21 -14.93 -14.58 -18.62
N PRO A 22 -16.12 -14.31 -19.20
CA PRO A 22 -16.96 -13.21 -18.75
C PRO A 22 -17.42 -13.35 -17.28
N TRP A 23 -17.68 -14.58 -16.81
CA TRP A 23 -18.02 -14.83 -15.41
C TRP A 23 -16.85 -14.56 -14.46
N ILE A 24 -15.62 -14.86 -14.91
CA ILE A 24 -14.41 -14.47 -14.17
C ILE A 24 -14.34 -12.94 -14.06
N GLY A 25 -14.63 -12.20 -15.13
CA GLY A 25 -14.70 -10.73 -15.09
C GLY A 25 -15.74 -10.20 -14.10
N VAL A 26 -16.91 -10.84 -13.99
CA VAL A 26 -17.92 -10.50 -12.96
C VAL A 26 -17.38 -10.72 -11.54
N TYR A 27 -16.65 -11.82 -11.31
CA TYR A 27 -15.99 -12.07 -10.02
C TYR A 27 -14.94 -11.01 -9.67
N VAL A 28 -14.13 -10.60 -10.65
CA VAL A 28 -13.14 -9.53 -10.51
C VAL A 28 -13.82 -8.23 -10.09
N ALA A 29 -14.88 -7.85 -10.79
CA ALA A 29 -15.63 -6.64 -10.50
C ALA A 29 -16.32 -6.67 -9.13
N ALA A 30 -16.90 -7.81 -8.75
CA ALA A 30 -17.50 -7.97 -7.43
C ALA A 30 -16.45 -7.78 -6.31
N ALA A 31 -15.23 -8.30 -6.49
CA ALA A 31 -14.13 -8.06 -5.57
C ALA A 31 -13.73 -6.57 -5.53
N SER A 32 -13.67 -5.89 -6.68
CA SER A 32 -13.40 -4.44 -6.75
C SER A 32 -14.48 -3.59 -6.05
N VAL A 33 -15.75 -3.98 -6.16
CA VAL A 33 -16.87 -3.33 -5.44
C VAL A 33 -16.75 -3.53 -3.94
N ALA A 34 -16.44 -4.75 -3.48
CA ALA A 34 -16.22 -5.01 -2.06
C ALA A 34 -15.12 -4.12 -1.48
N TYR A 35 -14.06 -3.85 -2.26
CA TYR A 35 -13.03 -2.90 -1.88
C TYR A 35 -13.47 -1.46 -1.85
N SER A 36 -14.21 -1.03 -2.86
CA SER A 36 -14.77 0.31 -2.89
C SER A 36 -15.63 0.56 -1.64
N ILE A 37 -16.48 -0.41 -1.25
CA ILE A 37 -17.32 -0.33 -0.06
C ILE A 37 -16.46 -0.26 1.22
N ALA A 38 -15.44 -1.11 1.35
CA ALA A 38 -14.58 -1.10 2.52
C ALA A 38 -13.80 0.22 2.67
N MET A 39 -13.25 0.75 1.58
CA MET A 39 -12.55 2.05 1.56
C MET A 39 -13.52 3.21 1.83
N ALA A 40 -14.73 3.17 1.24
CA ALA A 40 -15.76 4.17 1.49
C ALA A 40 -16.20 4.17 2.95
N ALA A 41 -16.37 3.00 3.57
CA ALA A 41 -16.75 2.90 4.98
C ALA A 41 -15.70 3.52 5.92
N ASP A 42 -14.41 3.30 5.64
CA ASP A 42 -13.32 3.93 6.37
C ASP A 42 -13.27 5.46 6.13
N ALA A 43 -13.54 5.91 4.89
CA ALA A 43 -13.67 7.33 4.56
C ALA A 43 -14.85 7.98 5.32
N CYS A 44 -16.07 7.47 5.17
CA CYS A 44 -17.26 7.98 5.87
C CYS A 44 -17.07 8.03 7.38
N ARG A 45 -16.46 7.00 7.97
CA ARG A 45 -16.17 6.97 9.40
C ARG A 45 -15.12 7.99 9.83
N GLY A 46 -14.11 8.25 9.00
CA GLY A 46 -13.13 9.30 9.26
C GLY A 46 -13.77 10.69 9.23
N PHE A 47 -14.62 10.96 8.24
CA PHE A 47 -15.39 12.21 8.14
C PHE A 47 -16.35 12.39 9.32
N HIS A 48 -17.16 11.37 9.62
CA HIS A 48 -18.13 11.42 10.72
C HIS A 48 -17.47 11.72 12.07
N ASN A 49 -16.32 11.11 12.34
CA ASN A 49 -15.60 11.30 13.60
C ASN A 49 -14.64 12.49 13.59
N ARG A 50 -14.64 13.33 12.53
CA ARG A 50 -13.68 14.42 12.29
C ARG A 50 -12.21 14.00 12.43
N LYS A 51 -11.93 12.72 12.14
CA LYS A 51 -10.58 12.15 12.12
C LYS A 51 -10.09 12.15 10.69
N TYR A 52 -9.59 13.30 10.25
CA TYR A 52 -9.14 13.52 8.88
C TYR A 52 -7.89 12.71 8.47
N TRP A 53 -7.27 12.01 9.41
CA TRP A 53 -6.21 11.04 9.10
C TRP A 53 -6.77 9.67 8.62
N PHE A 54 -8.10 9.46 8.67
CA PHE A 54 -8.84 8.28 8.21
C PHE A 54 -8.29 6.95 8.73
N PRO A 55 -8.62 6.56 9.98
CA PRO A 55 -8.17 5.28 10.52
C PRO A 55 -8.80 4.11 9.76
N SER A 56 -7.98 3.24 9.17
CA SER A 56 -8.50 2.04 8.51
C SER A 56 -8.90 0.98 9.54
N LYS A 57 -10.21 0.69 9.61
CA LYS A 57 -10.75 -0.39 10.44
C LYS A 57 -11.36 -1.49 9.57
N TYR A 58 -12.07 -1.11 8.52
CA TYR A 58 -12.72 -2.05 7.60
C TYR A 58 -11.75 -2.52 6.52
N PHE A 59 -10.90 -1.62 6.01
CA PHE A 59 -9.87 -1.93 5.04
C PHE A 59 -8.53 -2.25 5.73
N SER A 60 -8.47 -3.42 6.35
CA SER A 60 -7.23 -3.93 6.97
C SER A 60 -6.53 -4.94 6.06
N LEU A 61 -5.19 -4.89 5.97
CA LEU A 61 -4.42 -5.97 5.35
C LEU A 61 -4.54 -7.24 6.18
N ASN A 62 -5.38 -8.18 5.75
CA ASN A 62 -5.49 -9.51 6.32
C ASN A 62 -5.52 -10.56 5.19
N ALA A 63 -5.59 -11.85 5.55
CA ALA A 63 -5.61 -12.92 4.54
C ALA A 63 -6.83 -12.81 3.60
N THR A 64 -8.00 -12.40 4.12
CA THR A 64 -9.22 -12.24 3.32
C THR A 64 -9.12 -11.07 2.35
N SER A 65 -8.52 -9.95 2.75
CA SER A 65 -8.24 -8.85 1.84
C SER A 65 -7.20 -9.31 0.83
N LEU A 66 -6.06 -9.89 1.22
CA LEU A 66 -5.03 -10.33 0.26
C LEU A 66 -5.58 -11.26 -0.84
N THR A 67 -6.44 -12.20 -0.48
CA THR A 67 -7.12 -13.09 -1.45
C THR A 67 -8.09 -12.33 -2.35
N LEU A 68 -8.90 -11.43 -1.80
CA LEU A 68 -9.75 -10.54 -2.60
C LEU A 68 -8.92 -9.63 -3.53
N ILE A 69 -7.71 -9.19 -3.12
CA ILE A 69 -6.85 -8.33 -3.95
C ILE A 69 -6.41 -9.16 -5.14
N ALA A 70 -5.91 -10.38 -4.90
CA ALA A 70 -5.50 -11.31 -5.94
C ALA A 70 -6.63 -11.57 -6.96
N VAL A 71 -7.90 -11.65 -6.51
CA VAL A 71 -9.06 -11.76 -7.41
C VAL A 71 -9.28 -10.45 -8.17
N ALA A 72 -9.31 -9.30 -7.51
CA ALA A 72 -9.57 -8.00 -8.13
C ALA A 72 -8.52 -7.60 -9.19
N VAL A 73 -7.30 -8.14 -9.09
CA VAL A 73 -6.17 -7.79 -9.96
C VAL A 73 -5.89 -8.84 -11.03
N LYS A 74 -6.73 -9.88 -11.08
CA LYS A 74 -6.58 -11.02 -11.98
C LYS A 74 -6.41 -10.61 -13.44
N LEU A 75 -7.09 -9.54 -13.87
CA LEU A 75 -7.00 -9.03 -15.23
C LEU A 75 -5.59 -8.53 -15.58
N SER A 76 -4.85 -7.97 -14.62
CA SER A 76 -3.45 -7.55 -14.81
C SER A 76 -2.48 -8.74 -14.82
N VAL A 77 -2.86 -9.86 -14.22
CA VAL A 77 -2.05 -11.09 -14.14
C VAL A 77 -2.25 -11.96 -15.38
N ASP A 78 -3.36 -11.79 -16.12
CA ASP A 78 -3.74 -12.65 -17.24
C ASP A 78 -2.85 -12.41 -18.48
N LEU A 79 -2.06 -13.44 -18.81
CA LEU A 79 -1.11 -13.45 -19.93
C LEU A 79 -1.67 -14.14 -21.17
N ASN A 80 -2.68 -15.00 -21.02
CA ASN A 80 -3.04 -15.97 -22.04
C ASN A 80 -4.26 -15.57 -22.86
N THR A 81 -5.06 -14.63 -22.34
CA THR A 81 -6.29 -14.20 -23.00
C THR A 81 -6.09 -12.96 -23.86
N SER A 82 -6.82 -12.91 -24.96
CA SER A 82 -6.76 -11.78 -25.88
C SER A 82 -7.52 -10.57 -25.32
N MET A 83 -6.87 -9.41 -25.31
CA MET A 83 -7.40 -8.16 -24.76
C MET A 83 -7.01 -6.95 -25.65
N PRO A 84 -7.43 -6.92 -26.92
CA PRO A 84 -6.99 -5.90 -27.87
C PRO A 84 -7.78 -4.60 -27.77
N HIS A 85 -8.97 -4.60 -27.17
CA HIS A 85 -9.81 -3.41 -27.13
C HIS A 85 -9.28 -2.36 -26.15
N ARG A 86 -9.65 -1.10 -26.43
CA ARG A 86 -9.38 0.04 -25.56
C ARG A 86 -9.75 -0.21 -24.09
N GLN A 87 -10.95 -0.72 -23.87
CA GLN A 87 -11.48 -0.96 -22.53
C GLN A 87 -10.66 -2.02 -21.79
N ASP A 88 -10.14 -3.03 -22.51
CA ASP A 88 -9.35 -4.09 -21.91
C ASP A 88 -7.98 -3.58 -21.47
N GLN A 89 -7.31 -2.77 -22.30
CA GLN A 89 -6.02 -2.16 -21.93
C GLN A 89 -6.18 -1.16 -20.78
N LEU A 90 -7.24 -0.35 -20.79
CA LEU A 90 -7.56 0.53 -19.65
C LEU A 90 -7.89 -0.28 -18.40
N ALA A 91 -8.55 -1.44 -18.52
CA ALA A 91 -8.88 -2.30 -17.38
C ALA A 91 -7.64 -2.95 -16.75
N LYS A 92 -6.62 -3.29 -17.57
CA LYS A 92 -5.30 -3.71 -17.07
C LYS A 92 -4.59 -2.59 -16.32
N LEU A 93 -4.60 -1.37 -16.88
CA LEU A 93 -4.01 -0.21 -16.22
C LEU A 93 -4.74 0.15 -14.91
N SER A 94 -6.08 0.14 -14.91
CA SER A 94 -6.88 0.40 -13.70
C SER A 94 -6.65 -0.66 -12.62
N SER A 95 -6.45 -1.92 -13.01
CA SER A 95 -6.10 -3.00 -12.07
C SER A 95 -4.77 -2.70 -11.37
N ALA A 96 -3.74 -2.29 -12.12
CA ALA A 96 -2.43 -1.94 -11.58
C ALA A 96 -2.51 -0.72 -10.64
N VAL A 97 -3.27 0.30 -11.03
CA VAL A 97 -3.50 1.51 -10.21
C VAL A 97 -4.29 1.18 -8.93
N LEU A 98 -5.28 0.29 -9.02
CA LEU A 98 -6.06 -0.16 -7.87
C LEU A 98 -5.16 -0.77 -6.79
N ILE A 99 -4.16 -1.58 -7.17
CA ILE A 99 -3.20 -2.16 -6.22
C ILE A 99 -2.42 -1.05 -5.50
N CYS A 100 -1.95 -0.03 -6.23
CA CYS A 100 -1.29 1.12 -5.64
C CYS A 100 -2.21 1.81 -4.60
N THR A 101 -3.46 2.10 -4.99
CA THR A 101 -4.46 2.71 -4.08
C THR A 101 -4.74 1.84 -2.85
N VAL A 102 -4.81 0.53 -3.02
CA VAL A 102 -4.98 -0.46 -1.94
C VAL A 102 -3.77 -0.47 -1.00
N MET A 103 -2.54 -0.43 -1.52
CA MET A 103 -1.33 -0.35 -0.69
C MET A 103 -1.30 0.94 0.13
N GLY A 104 -1.62 2.09 -0.47
CA GLY A 104 -1.69 3.36 0.25
C GLY A 104 -2.76 3.37 1.34
N ASN A 105 -3.96 2.84 1.05
CA ASN A 105 -5.07 2.85 2.02
C ASN A 105 -4.89 1.86 3.17
N SER A 106 -4.15 0.77 2.94
CA SER A 106 -3.88 -0.24 3.95
C SER A 106 -2.73 0.10 4.88
N MET A 107 -1.88 1.08 4.53
CA MET A 107 -0.69 1.44 5.30
C MET A 107 -0.98 1.78 6.79
N PRO A 108 -2.05 2.53 7.14
CA PRO A 108 -2.46 2.71 8.54
C PRO A 108 -2.82 1.43 9.30
N SER A 109 -3.33 0.41 8.60
CA SER A 109 -3.79 -0.82 9.24
C SER A 109 -2.62 -1.56 9.89
N ILE A 110 -1.42 -1.48 9.29
CA ILE A 110 -0.17 -2.06 9.80
C ILE A 110 0.08 -1.60 11.25
N GLY A 111 -0.24 -0.34 11.57
CA GLY A 111 -0.10 0.22 12.92
C GLY A 111 -0.93 -0.50 13.97
N THR A 112 -2.05 -1.14 13.63
CA THR A 112 -2.88 -1.88 14.59
C THR A 112 -2.50 -3.35 14.73
N MET A 113 -1.81 -3.91 13.75
CA MET A 113 -1.63 -5.34 13.63
C MET A 113 -0.58 -5.91 14.60
N VAL A 114 -0.75 -7.19 14.95
CA VAL A 114 0.22 -7.97 15.74
C VAL A 114 1.49 -8.20 14.90
N LYS A 115 2.67 -8.14 15.53
CA LYS A 115 3.99 -8.22 14.86
C LYS A 115 4.08 -9.37 13.84
N ASN A 116 3.70 -10.59 14.22
CA ASN A 116 3.79 -11.75 13.32
C ASN A 116 2.84 -11.64 12.11
N LYS A 117 1.63 -11.10 12.32
CA LYS A 117 0.65 -10.90 11.25
C LYS A 117 1.10 -9.82 10.25
N ILE A 118 1.80 -8.78 10.72
CA ILE A 118 2.38 -7.75 9.84
C ILE A 118 3.33 -8.40 8.81
N PHE A 119 4.29 -9.21 9.27
CA PHE A 119 5.27 -9.82 8.38
C PHE A 119 4.63 -10.78 7.36
N MET A 120 3.74 -11.66 7.82
CA MET A 120 3.07 -12.61 6.92
C MET A 120 2.27 -11.89 5.82
N ASN A 121 1.51 -10.85 6.18
CA ASN A 121 0.68 -10.13 5.22
C ASN A 121 1.51 -9.29 4.25
N ILE A 122 2.62 -8.72 4.69
CA ILE A 122 3.55 -7.96 3.83
C ILE A 122 4.30 -8.89 2.87
N ILE A 123 4.72 -10.07 3.31
CA ILE A 123 5.35 -11.07 2.44
C ILE A 123 4.35 -11.52 1.36
N ALA A 124 3.11 -11.85 1.75
CA ALA A 124 2.07 -12.24 0.81
C ALA A 124 1.74 -11.13 -0.20
N LEU A 125 1.64 -9.88 0.27
CA LEU A 125 1.46 -8.71 -0.60
C LEU A 125 2.65 -8.52 -1.54
N GLY A 126 3.88 -8.71 -1.05
CA GLY A 126 5.10 -8.60 -1.84
C GLY A 126 5.17 -9.64 -2.95
N ILE A 127 4.83 -10.90 -2.66
CA ILE A 127 4.75 -11.95 -3.68
C ILE A 127 3.74 -11.55 -4.75
N LEU A 128 2.54 -11.11 -4.35
CA LEU A 128 1.50 -10.69 -5.29
C LEU A 128 1.98 -9.55 -6.20
N VAL A 129 2.57 -8.50 -5.63
CA VAL A 129 3.08 -7.34 -6.38
C VAL A 129 4.22 -7.73 -7.31
N ILE A 130 5.15 -8.58 -6.88
CA ILE A 130 6.24 -9.05 -7.74
C ILE A 130 5.67 -9.85 -8.93
N THR A 131 4.69 -10.73 -8.70
CA THR A 131 4.01 -11.46 -9.77
C THR A 131 3.35 -10.50 -10.77
N LEU A 132 2.69 -9.46 -10.29
CA LEU A 132 2.06 -8.45 -11.16
C LEU A 132 3.09 -7.68 -12.01
N VAL A 133 4.23 -7.32 -11.42
CA VAL A 133 5.32 -6.63 -12.11
C VAL A 133 5.91 -7.54 -13.20
N VAL A 134 6.23 -8.78 -12.86
CA VAL A 134 6.79 -9.76 -13.82
C VAL A 134 5.80 -10.00 -14.97
N ASN A 135 4.52 -10.20 -14.67
CA ASN A 135 3.50 -10.41 -15.70
C ASN A 135 3.33 -9.16 -16.58
N SER A 136 3.37 -7.96 -15.99
CA SER A 136 3.35 -6.72 -16.75
C SER A 136 4.56 -6.60 -17.68
N CYS A 137 5.77 -6.95 -17.22
CA CYS A 137 6.97 -6.98 -18.06
C CYS A 137 6.83 -7.96 -19.24
N ILE A 138 6.26 -9.15 -19.01
CA ILE A 138 6.01 -10.13 -20.08
C ILE A 138 5.00 -9.57 -21.08
N GLN A 139 3.91 -8.94 -20.63
CA GLN A 139 2.90 -8.35 -21.50
C GLN A 139 3.44 -7.18 -22.33
N LEU A 140 4.36 -6.39 -21.76
CA LEU A 140 5.06 -5.33 -22.47
C LEU A 140 6.02 -5.88 -23.52
N ALA A 141 6.82 -6.91 -23.16
CA ALA A 141 7.78 -7.53 -24.07
C ALA A 141 7.11 -8.27 -25.24
N THR A 142 5.95 -8.90 -24.99
CA THR A 142 5.16 -9.60 -26.01
C THR A 142 4.31 -8.67 -26.87
N GLY A 143 4.25 -7.38 -26.55
CA GLY A 143 3.40 -6.41 -27.25
C GLY A 143 1.91 -6.55 -26.95
N ALA A 144 1.51 -7.36 -25.95
CA ALA A 144 0.12 -7.48 -25.51
C ALA A 144 -0.41 -6.16 -24.92
N ILE A 145 0.49 -5.33 -24.37
CA ILE A 145 0.23 -3.93 -24.00
C ILE A 145 1.10 -3.05 -24.90
N TYR A 146 0.49 -2.37 -25.86
CA TYR A 146 1.22 -1.60 -26.87
C TYR A 146 0.84 -0.11 -26.89
N VAL A 147 -0.41 0.26 -26.58
CA VAL A 147 -0.86 1.67 -26.63
C VAL A 147 -0.36 2.46 -25.42
N PHE A 148 -0.56 1.93 -24.22
CA PHE A 148 -0.29 2.63 -22.95
C PHE A 148 1.01 2.19 -22.27
N TRP A 149 2.06 1.86 -23.06
CA TRP A 149 3.29 1.31 -22.49
C TRP A 149 3.95 2.31 -21.51
N LYS A 150 3.99 3.61 -21.84
CA LYS A 150 4.61 4.64 -20.98
C LYS A 150 3.92 4.71 -19.62
N GLU A 151 2.60 4.73 -19.61
CA GLU A 151 1.75 4.76 -18.43
C GLU A 151 1.92 3.47 -17.61
N HIS A 152 1.95 2.30 -18.25
CA HIS A 152 2.18 1.02 -17.58
C HIS A 152 3.57 0.93 -16.92
N VAL A 153 4.63 1.37 -17.59
CA VAL A 153 5.98 1.41 -17.00
C VAL A 153 6.03 2.35 -15.81
N PHE A 154 5.39 3.52 -15.92
CA PHE A 154 5.32 4.48 -14.83
C PHE A 154 4.56 3.93 -13.62
N ILE A 155 3.39 3.32 -13.81
CA ILE A 155 2.62 2.69 -12.73
C ILE A 155 3.37 1.51 -12.10
N MET A 156 4.05 0.69 -12.90
CA MET A 156 4.86 -0.42 -12.41
C MET A 156 5.99 0.07 -11.50
N PHE A 157 6.66 1.16 -11.89
CA PHE A 157 7.66 1.82 -11.06
C PHE A 157 7.06 2.33 -9.75
N LEU A 158 5.91 3.02 -9.79
CA LEU A 158 5.21 3.47 -8.58
C LEU A 158 4.80 2.31 -7.67
N MET A 159 4.34 1.19 -8.25
CA MET A 159 3.95 -0.01 -7.49
C MET A 159 5.12 -0.61 -6.73
N LEU A 160 6.30 -0.71 -7.36
CA LEU A 160 7.53 -1.18 -6.70
C LEU A 160 7.98 -0.22 -5.60
N LEU A 161 7.96 1.09 -5.85
CA LEU A 161 8.29 2.09 -4.83
C LEU A 161 7.37 1.98 -3.61
N LEU A 162 6.05 1.87 -3.83
CA LEU A 162 5.07 1.71 -2.76
C LEU A 162 5.31 0.42 -1.95
N LEU A 163 5.62 -0.70 -2.61
CA LEU A 163 5.96 -1.95 -1.93
C LEU A 163 7.19 -1.79 -1.04
N VAL A 164 8.22 -1.13 -1.54
CA VAL A 164 9.46 -0.88 -0.79
C VAL A 164 9.16 0.00 0.44
N ILE A 165 8.42 1.09 0.27
CA ILE A 165 8.02 1.99 1.36
C ILE A 165 7.21 1.24 2.42
N LEU A 166 6.27 0.39 1.99
CA LEU A 166 5.41 -0.39 2.87
C LEU A 166 6.23 -1.44 3.66
N SER A 167 7.20 -2.08 3.00
CA SER A 167 8.08 -3.08 3.62
C SER A 167 8.98 -2.47 4.71
N PHE A 168 9.60 -1.32 4.43
CA PHE A 168 10.39 -0.59 5.44
C PHE A 168 9.51 -0.06 6.59
N SER A 169 8.30 0.37 6.27
CA SER A 169 7.33 0.77 7.28
C SER A 169 6.92 -0.40 8.18
N ALA A 170 6.68 -1.57 7.61
CA ALA A 170 6.37 -2.78 8.36
C ALA A 170 7.50 -3.21 9.30
N LEU A 171 8.76 -3.00 8.91
CA LEU A 171 9.94 -3.26 9.75
C LEU A 171 10.03 -2.30 10.94
N THR A 172 9.59 -1.06 10.77
CA THR A 172 9.67 0.00 11.79
C THR A 172 8.46 0.10 12.71
N VAL A 173 7.30 -0.41 12.30
CA VAL A 173 6.10 -0.43 13.15
C VAL A 173 6.33 -1.17 14.48
N PRO A 174 6.96 -2.36 14.53
CA PRO A 174 7.24 -3.04 15.79
C PRO A 174 8.17 -2.27 16.74
N THR A 175 9.19 -1.58 16.22
CA THR A 175 10.12 -0.77 17.04
C THR A 175 9.47 0.51 17.51
N THR A 176 8.75 1.20 16.64
CA THR A 176 8.01 2.41 17.03
C THR A 176 6.97 2.09 18.10
N LYS A 177 6.21 0.99 17.98
CA LYS A 177 5.31 0.51 19.04
C LYS A 177 6.03 0.37 20.38
N HIS A 178 7.14 -0.35 20.39
CA HIS A 178 7.90 -0.59 21.61
C HIS A 178 8.49 0.71 22.19
N TYR A 179 9.00 1.60 21.34
CA TYR A 179 9.50 2.91 21.72
C TYR A 179 8.42 3.79 22.34
N PHE A 180 7.21 3.81 21.75
CA PHE A 180 6.09 4.58 22.29
C PHE A 180 5.56 3.99 23.60
N GLU A 181 5.51 2.67 23.74
CA GLU A 181 5.16 2.02 25.02
C GLU A 181 6.16 2.40 26.12
N LEU A 182 7.46 2.38 25.81
CA LEU A 182 8.50 2.77 26.76
C LEU A 182 8.38 4.25 27.16
N LYS A 183 8.19 5.14 26.18
CA LYS A 183 8.04 6.58 26.42
C LYS A 183 6.75 6.91 27.17
N TYR A 184 5.67 6.19 26.86
CA TYR A 184 4.41 6.28 27.58
C TYR A 184 4.59 5.87 29.04
N ARG A 185 5.21 4.71 29.31
CA ARG A 185 5.49 4.27 30.69
C ARG A 185 6.31 5.28 31.48
N LYS A 186 7.37 5.83 30.89
CA LYS A 186 8.20 6.87 31.54
C LYS A 186 7.38 8.13 31.85
N LYS A 187 6.60 8.63 30.89
CA LYS A 187 5.76 9.81 31.12
C LYS A 187 4.63 9.56 32.11
N HIS A 188 4.06 8.36 32.09
CA HIS A 188 3.03 7.94 33.02
C HIS A 188 3.58 7.88 34.45
N GLU A 189 4.79 7.33 34.64
CA GLU A 189 5.47 7.31 35.93
C GLU A 189 5.80 8.71 36.44
N LEU A 190 6.27 9.61 35.56
CA LEU A 190 6.49 11.02 35.91
C LEU A 190 5.18 11.72 36.30
N ALA A 191 4.10 11.50 35.55
CA ALA A 191 2.80 12.07 35.86
C ALA A 191 2.25 11.56 37.21
N LEU A 192 2.47 10.28 37.54
CA LEU A 192 2.11 9.72 38.86
C LEU A 192 2.89 10.38 40.00
N LYS A 193 4.19 10.64 39.83
CA LYS A 193 5.03 11.32 40.83
C LYS A 193 4.61 12.78 41.03
N GLU A 194 4.37 13.52 39.95
CA GLU A 194 3.86 14.90 40.01
C GLU A 194 2.45 14.98 40.66
N CYS A 195 1.63 13.93 40.51
CA CYS A 195 0.34 13.85 41.18
C CYS A 195 0.46 13.66 42.71
N SER A 196 1.46 12.91 43.20
CA SER A 196 1.62 12.65 44.64
C SER A 196 2.20 13.83 45.42
N ASP A 197 3.07 14.63 44.80
CA ASP A 197 3.77 15.73 45.51
C ASP A 197 2.93 17.01 45.66
N GLY A 198 1.82 17.14 44.93
CA GLY A 198 0.99 18.35 44.95
C GLY A 198 -0.25 18.23 45.84
N ILE A 199 -0.09 18.32 47.15
CA ILE A 199 -1.21 18.53 48.10
C ILE A 199 -1.61 20.02 48.03
N SER A 200 -2.90 20.27 47.84
CA SER A 200 -3.61 21.57 47.89
C SER A 200 -3.68 22.44 46.61
N GLN A 201 -4.62 22.12 45.70
CA GLN A 201 -5.63 23.07 45.16
C GLN A 201 -6.65 22.37 44.25
N CYS A 202 -7.92 22.78 44.35
CA CYS A 202 -9.09 22.46 43.51
C CYS A 202 -9.01 21.12 42.72
N VAL A 203 -9.31 20.02 43.42
CA VAL A 203 -9.26 18.62 42.93
C VAL A 203 -9.92 18.45 41.56
N ALA A 204 -11.03 19.14 41.28
CA ALA A 204 -11.76 19.02 40.01
C ALA A 204 -10.99 19.58 38.80
N LYS A 205 -10.36 20.76 38.93
CA LYS A 205 -9.58 21.36 37.82
C LYS A 205 -8.29 20.57 37.55
N LYS A 206 -7.62 20.11 38.61
CA LYS A 206 -6.43 19.26 38.49
C LYS A 206 -6.78 17.92 37.83
N LEU A 207 -7.90 17.30 38.21
CA LEU A 207 -8.40 16.07 37.59
C LEU A 207 -8.72 16.27 36.10
N GLU A 208 -9.32 17.39 35.72
CA GLU A 208 -9.61 17.71 34.32
C GLU A 208 -8.31 17.86 33.50
N ASP A 209 -7.31 18.53 34.05
CA ASP A 209 -6.00 18.71 33.40
C ASP A 209 -5.24 17.39 33.30
N ASP A 210 -5.27 16.55 34.33
CA ASP A 210 -4.68 15.21 34.31
C ASP A 210 -5.40 14.32 33.29
N LEU A 211 -6.73 14.34 33.24
CA LEU A 211 -7.53 13.63 32.23
C LEU A 211 -7.16 14.06 30.81
N LYS A 212 -7.05 15.37 30.56
CA LYS A 212 -6.60 15.91 29.26
C LYS A 212 -5.18 15.43 28.94
N ARG A 213 -4.28 15.43 29.91
CA ARG A 213 -2.88 15.00 29.74
C ARG A 213 -2.77 13.51 29.43
N TYR A 214 -3.48 12.65 30.17
CA TYR A 214 -3.55 11.22 29.92
C TYR A 214 -4.22 10.91 28.58
N TRP A 215 -5.31 11.60 28.24
CA TRP A 215 -5.98 11.46 26.96
C TRP A 215 -5.06 11.84 25.80
N MET A 216 -4.35 12.97 25.88
CA MET A 216 -3.37 13.39 24.88
C MET A 216 -2.21 12.41 24.77
N MET A 217 -1.72 11.86 25.89
CA MET A 217 -0.67 10.84 25.88
C MET A 217 -1.13 9.54 25.21
N ALA A 218 -2.32 9.04 25.56
CA ALA A 218 -2.90 7.85 24.95
C ALA A 218 -3.15 8.05 23.45
N HIS A 219 -3.61 9.24 23.06
CA HIS A 219 -3.90 9.56 21.66
C HIS A 219 -2.63 9.65 20.81
N THR A 220 -1.62 10.38 21.28
CA THR A 220 -0.35 10.59 20.55
C THR A 220 0.54 9.35 20.50
N CYS A 221 0.40 8.43 21.46
CA CYS A 221 1.10 7.14 21.47
C CYS A 221 0.38 6.02 20.71
N CYS A 222 -0.81 6.27 20.14
CA CYS A 222 -1.51 5.26 19.36
C CYS A 222 -0.71 4.93 18.08
N PRO A 223 -0.24 3.68 17.90
CA PRO A 223 0.63 3.33 16.76
C PRO A 223 -0.07 3.49 15.41
N GLN A 224 -1.40 3.32 15.39
CA GLN A 224 -2.22 3.57 14.21
C GLN A 224 -2.15 5.06 13.84
N PHE A 225 -2.40 5.96 14.80
CA PHE A 225 -2.32 7.42 14.61
C PHE A 225 -0.93 7.88 14.14
N VAL A 226 0.13 7.38 14.77
CA VAL A 226 1.50 7.71 14.36
C VAL A 226 1.78 7.21 12.94
N MET A 227 1.30 6.02 12.59
CA MET A 227 1.55 5.43 11.28
C MET A 227 0.92 6.25 10.14
N GLY A 228 -0.29 6.78 10.29
CA GLY A 228 -0.86 7.60 9.21
C GLY A 228 -0.47 9.05 9.18
N HIS A 229 0.18 9.55 10.23
CA HIS A 229 0.92 10.81 10.19
C HIS A 229 2.41 10.61 9.88
N SER A 230 2.82 9.38 9.56
CA SER A 230 4.21 9.10 9.24
C SER A 230 4.57 9.65 7.87
N VAL A 231 5.83 10.05 7.72
CA VAL A 231 6.37 10.59 6.47
C VAL A 231 6.20 9.59 5.33
N THR A 232 6.37 8.29 5.61
CA THR A 232 6.20 7.22 4.63
C THR A 232 4.74 7.06 4.19
N CYS A 233 3.77 7.24 5.09
CA CYS A 233 2.35 7.20 4.73
C CYS A 233 1.95 8.39 3.86
N THR A 234 2.44 9.59 4.17
CA THR A 234 2.21 10.79 3.37
C THR A 234 2.79 10.66 1.96
N ALA A 235 4.02 10.16 1.84
CA ALA A 235 4.65 9.90 0.53
C ALA A 235 3.92 8.78 -0.24
N SER A 236 3.46 7.73 0.43
CA SER A 236 2.63 6.71 -0.23
C SER A 236 1.33 7.29 -0.79
N GLY A 237 0.72 8.24 -0.06
CA GLY A 237 -0.48 8.96 -0.48
C GLY A 237 -0.25 9.76 -1.76
N SER A 238 0.85 10.52 -1.84
CA SER A 238 1.18 11.29 -3.04
C SER A 238 1.47 10.39 -4.26
N PHE A 239 2.20 9.29 -4.09
CA PHE A 239 2.43 8.34 -5.19
C PHE A 239 1.13 7.69 -5.68
N CYS A 240 0.19 7.40 -4.77
CA CYS A 240 -1.12 6.91 -5.16
C CYS A 240 -1.96 7.96 -5.90
N LEU A 241 -1.86 9.24 -5.53
CA LEU A 241 -2.51 10.33 -6.24
C LEU A 241 -1.93 10.51 -7.65
N LEU A 242 -0.61 10.41 -7.79
CA LEU A 242 0.06 10.40 -9.09
C LEU A 242 -0.45 9.23 -9.95
N GLY A 243 -0.56 8.03 -9.37
CA GLY A 243 -1.12 6.88 -10.06
C GLY A 243 -2.56 7.10 -10.55
N ALA A 244 -3.42 7.66 -9.69
CA ALA A 244 -4.80 7.99 -10.07
C ALA A 244 -4.89 9.10 -11.13
N ALA A 245 -4.00 10.10 -11.07
CA ALA A 245 -3.89 11.14 -12.08
C ALA A 245 -3.51 10.54 -13.44
N THR A 246 -2.51 9.65 -13.48
CA THR A 246 -2.13 8.97 -14.73
C THR A 246 -3.22 8.07 -15.30
N LEU A 247 -4.02 7.41 -14.46
CA LEU A 247 -5.20 6.67 -14.92
C LEU A 247 -6.24 7.59 -15.54
N THR A 248 -6.50 8.72 -14.88
CA THR A 248 -7.47 9.72 -15.34
C THR A 248 -7.02 10.35 -16.67
N GLU A 249 -5.73 10.69 -16.77
CA GLU A 249 -5.13 11.19 -18.01
C GLU A 249 -5.24 10.17 -19.15
N ALA A 250 -4.90 8.90 -18.89
CA ALA A 250 -5.01 7.83 -19.88
C ALA A 250 -6.45 7.64 -20.37
N MET A 251 -7.42 7.66 -19.46
CA MET A 251 -8.85 7.60 -19.82
C MET A 251 -9.27 8.82 -20.64
N LEU A 252 -8.97 10.03 -20.16
CA LEU A 252 -9.36 11.28 -20.81
C LEU A 252 -8.77 11.38 -22.22
N ARG A 253 -7.48 11.06 -22.37
CA ARG A 253 -6.80 11.04 -23.67
C ARG A 253 -7.41 10.00 -24.60
N SER A 254 -7.75 8.82 -24.08
CA SER A 254 -8.36 7.76 -24.88
C SER A 254 -9.76 8.12 -25.38
N TYR A 255 -10.59 8.78 -24.56
CA TYR A 255 -11.95 9.17 -24.93
C TYR A 255 -12.01 10.45 -25.78
N LEU A 256 -11.22 11.48 -25.46
CA LEU A 256 -11.23 12.75 -26.18
C LEU A 256 -10.45 12.73 -27.49
N MET A 257 -9.39 11.92 -27.59
CA MET A 257 -8.55 11.83 -28.78
C MET A 257 -8.53 10.40 -29.34
N PRO A 258 -9.68 9.86 -29.80
CA PRO A 258 -9.76 8.51 -30.34
C PRO A 258 -8.90 8.34 -31.60
N TRP A 259 -8.63 9.43 -32.34
CA TRP A 259 -7.83 9.42 -33.57
C TRP A 259 -6.31 9.24 -33.32
N SER A 260 -5.86 9.38 -32.08
CA SER A 260 -4.44 9.26 -31.71
C SER A 260 -4.00 7.83 -31.38
N PHE A 261 -4.95 6.88 -31.32
CA PHE A 261 -4.69 5.51 -30.88
C PHE A 261 -5.29 4.49 -31.85
N ASN A 262 -4.42 3.64 -32.39
CA ASN A 262 -4.83 2.52 -33.22
C ASN A 262 -5.02 1.29 -32.33
N PHE A 263 -6.25 0.81 -32.18
CA PHE A 263 -6.54 -0.43 -31.47
C PHE A 263 -6.64 -1.60 -32.47
N CYS A 264 -6.22 -2.80 -32.06
CA CYS A 264 -6.35 -3.99 -32.88
C CYS A 264 -7.82 -4.44 -32.93
N THR A 265 -8.28 -4.87 -34.10
CA THR A 265 -9.60 -5.46 -34.28
C THR A 265 -9.58 -6.91 -33.82
N GLY A 266 -10.39 -7.25 -32.81
CA GLY A 266 -10.55 -8.62 -32.31
C GLY A 266 -11.36 -8.64 -31.02
N ASP A 267 -12.15 -9.68 -30.80
CA ASP A 267 -12.96 -9.81 -29.59
C ASP A 267 -12.10 -10.20 -28.39
N SER A 268 -12.37 -9.61 -27.22
CA SER A 268 -11.80 -10.10 -25.97
C SER A 268 -12.57 -11.31 -25.46
N ASP A 269 -11.85 -12.30 -24.94
CA ASP A 269 -12.44 -13.47 -24.27
C ASP A 269 -13.36 -13.06 -23.10
N TYR A 270 -13.06 -11.93 -22.44
CA TYR A 270 -13.85 -11.39 -21.34
C TYR A 270 -15.10 -10.63 -21.80
N LYS A 271 -15.21 -10.28 -23.09
CA LYS A 271 -16.37 -9.59 -23.69
C LYS A 271 -16.80 -8.36 -22.87
N TRP A 272 -18.10 -8.18 -22.66
CA TRP A 272 -18.69 -7.06 -21.90
C TRP A 272 -18.22 -6.96 -20.43
N SER A 273 -17.66 -8.03 -19.86
CA SER A 273 -17.22 -8.01 -18.46
C SER A 273 -16.03 -7.09 -18.22
N THR A 274 -15.19 -6.82 -19.23
CA THR A 274 -14.05 -5.88 -19.09
C THR A 274 -14.52 -4.46 -18.82
N ILE A 275 -15.64 -4.05 -19.41
CA ILE A 275 -16.30 -2.76 -19.15
C ILE A 275 -16.71 -2.66 -17.69
N LEU A 276 -17.34 -3.71 -17.18
CA LEU A 276 -17.81 -3.77 -15.80
C LEU A 276 -16.64 -3.71 -14.82
N VAL A 277 -15.56 -4.45 -15.11
CA VAL A 277 -14.31 -4.38 -14.35
C VAL A 277 -13.72 -2.96 -14.38
N LEU A 278 -13.61 -2.34 -15.56
CA LEU A 278 -13.06 -1.00 -15.71
C LEU A 278 -13.85 0.03 -14.88
N VAL A 279 -15.18 0.02 -14.97
CA VAL A 279 -16.05 0.95 -14.22
C VAL A 279 -15.88 0.75 -12.72
N THR A 280 -15.97 -0.48 -12.23
CA THR A 280 -15.90 -0.78 -10.79
C THR A 280 -14.52 -0.46 -10.20
N GLN A 281 -13.43 -0.75 -10.92
CA GLN A 281 -12.08 -0.40 -10.49
C GLN A 281 -11.84 1.10 -10.50
N THR A 282 -12.36 1.83 -11.48
CA THR A 282 -12.23 3.30 -11.54
C THR A 282 -12.95 3.97 -10.36
N ILE A 283 -14.16 3.48 -10.01
CA ILE A 283 -14.88 3.93 -8.82
C ILE A 283 -14.06 3.61 -7.55
N ALA A 284 -13.52 2.40 -7.44
CA ALA A 284 -12.71 2.01 -6.29
C ALA A 284 -11.46 2.88 -6.13
N VAL A 285 -10.76 3.19 -7.22
CA VAL A 285 -9.62 4.12 -7.23
C VAL A 285 -10.05 5.51 -6.80
N GLY A 286 -11.14 6.04 -7.38
CA GLY A 286 -11.68 7.36 -7.03
C GLY A 286 -12.10 7.48 -5.57
N VAL A 287 -12.75 6.46 -5.01
CA VAL A 287 -13.09 6.41 -3.59
C VAL A 287 -11.81 6.34 -2.73
N GLY A 288 -10.88 5.46 -3.08
CA GLY A 288 -9.64 5.26 -2.33
C GLY A 288 -8.71 6.47 -2.34
N THR A 289 -8.72 7.30 -3.39
CA THR A 289 -7.90 8.51 -3.46
C THR A 289 -8.39 9.61 -2.53
N THR A 290 -9.68 9.68 -2.19
CA THR A 290 -10.22 10.70 -1.26
C THR A 290 -9.56 10.65 0.13
N ALA A 291 -9.36 9.44 0.67
CA ALA A 291 -8.71 9.23 1.96
C ALA A 291 -7.19 9.51 1.90
N LEU A 292 -6.56 9.29 0.75
CA LEU A 292 -5.13 9.54 0.55
C LEU A 292 -4.85 11.03 0.34
N ALA A 293 -5.67 11.72 -0.45
CA ALA A 293 -5.61 13.15 -0.70
C ALA A 293 -5.76 13.95 0.59
N SER A 294 -6.74 13.60 1.41
CA SER A 294 -6.98 14.27 2.67
C SER A 294 -5.82 14.11 3.65
N ARG A 295 -5.28 12.88 3.83
CA ARG A 295 -4.07 12.64 4.64
C ARG A 295 -2.89 13.49 4.17
N TRP A 296 -2.65 13.52 2.86
CA TRP A 296 -1.56 14.29 2.27
C TRP A 296 -1.75 15.81 2.48
N PHE A 297 -2.96 16.32 2.24
CA PHE A 297 -3.28 17.74 2.43
C PHE A 297 -3.11 18.21 3.87
N ILE A 298 -3.52 17.39 4.85
CA ILE A 298 -3.35 17.67 6.28
C ILE A 298 -1.87 17.68 6.66
N ALA A 299 -1.09 16.73 6.14
CA ALA A 299 0.34 16.67 6.39
C ALA A 299 1.04 17.96 5.92
N ILE A 300 0.68 18.47 4.74
CA ILE A 300 1.19 19.75 4.21
C ILE A 300 0.78 20.92 5.12
N ASN A 301 -0.51 21.00 5.47
CA ASN A 301 -1.03 22.09 6.32
C ASN A 301 -0.39 22.13 7.71
N PHE A 302 -0.07 20.99 8.32
CA PHE A 302 0.65 20.96 9.60
C PHE A 302 2.13 21.34 9.47
N ARG A 303 2.72 21.18 8.28
CA ARG A 303 4.14 21.39 8.02
C ARG A 303 4.44 22.84 7.65
N CYS A 304 3.58 23.49 6.86
CA CYS A 304 3.71 24.91 6.49
C CYS A 304 3.89 25.90 7.65
N PRO A 305 3.11 25.87 8.75
CA PRO A 305 3.26 26.84 9.84
C PRO A 305 4.54 26.68 10.65
N LYS A 306 5.22 25.52 10.57
CA LYS A 306 6.51 25.27 11.25
C LYS A 306 7.73 25.63 10.40
N ARG A 307 7.54 25.93 9.11
CA ARG A 307 8.63 26.20 8.14
C ARG A 307 9.32 27.55 8.38
N GLY A 308 8.65 28.49 9.06
CA GLY A 308 9.19 29.82 9.32
C GLY A 308 10.27 29.91 10.40
N ASN A 309 10.48 28.88 11.23
CA ASN A 309 11.28 29.03 12.47
C ASN A 309 12.26 27.88 12.77
N LYS A 310 12.52 26.96 11.83
CA LYS A 310 13.47 25.84 12.03
C LYS A 310 14.58 25.84 11.01
N SER A 311 15.81 25.58 11.47
CA SER A 311 16.97 25.35 10.62
C SER A 311 16.73 24.14 9.71
N TYR A 312 17.01 24.31 8.41
CA TYR A 312 16.92 23.26 7.39
C TYR A 312 17.64 21.96 7.83
N LYS A 313 18.72 22.07 8.62
CA LYS A 313 19.50 20.91 9.11
C LYS A 313 18.73 20.01 10.10
N ASP A 314 17.82 20.55 10.90
CA ASP A 314 17.07 19.75 11.88
C ASP A 314 15.91 18.98 11.24
N GLU A 315 15.40 19.44 10.09
CA GLU A 315 14.28 18.80 9.40
C GLU A 315 14.71 17.52 8.67
N PHE A 316 15.92 17.49 8.10
CA PHE A 316 16.50 16.34 7.40
C PHE A 316 17.20 15.32 8.31
N LYS A 317 17.17 15.50 9.63
CA LYS A 317 17.70 14.48 10.54
C LYS A 317 16.78 13.27 10.54
N VAL A 318 17.30 12.10 10.16
CA VAL A 318 16.55 10.84 10.25
C VAL A 318 16.48 10.42 11.72
N GLU A 319 15.26 10.23 12.23
CA GLU A 319 15.07 9.84 13.62
C GLU A 319 15.57 8.40 13.83
N GLY A 320 16.32 8.18 14.92
CA GLY A 320 16.99 6.89 15.17
C GLY A 320 16.04 5.69 15.18
N TYR A 321 14.79 5.87 15.59
CA TYR A 321 13.79 4.78 15.65
C TYR A 321 13.48 4.17 14.28
N TRP A 322 13.68 4.91 13.18
CA TRP A 322 13.50 4.38 11.83
C TRP A 322 14.53 3.30 11.52
N ILE A 323 15.79 3.58 11.83
CA ILE A 323 16.92 2.72 11.46
C ILE A 323 17.24 1.69 12.56
N GLN A 324 16.75 1.93 13.78
CA GLN A 324 17.04 1.12 14.97
C GLN A 324 16.82 -0.39 14.77
N ARG A 325 15.69 -0.80 14.15
CA ARG A 325 15.41 -2.23 13.89
C ARG A 325 16.48 -2.87 13.00
N LEU A 326 16.90 -2.16 11.95
CA LEU A 326 17.88 -2.66 11.00
C LEU A 326 19.28 -2.73 11.61
N VAL A 327 19.61 -1.78 12.47
CA VAL A 327 20.87 -1.77 13.23
C VAL A 327 20.87 -2.89 14.27
N GLU A 328 19.80 -3.09 15.03
CA GLU A 328 19.64 -4.22 15.95
C GLU A 328 19.76 -5.56 15.21
N MET A 329 19.15 -5.69 14.02
CA MET A 329 19.28 -6.89 13.18
C MET A 329 20.70 -7.08 12.65
N LYS A 330 21.45 -6.00 12.43
CA LYS A 330 22.86 -6.00 12.01
C LYS A 330 23.76 -6.50 13.14
N GLU A 331 23.44 -6.13 14.38
CA GLU A 331 24.17 -6.54 15.59
C GLU A 331 23.80 -7.95 16.08
N CYS A 332 22.58 -8.43 15.83
CA CYS A 332 22.18 -9.79 16.22
C CYS A 332 22.98 -10.87 15.46
N LEU A 333 23.57 -11.83 16.18
CA LEU A 333 24.15 -13.01 15.57
C LEU A 333 23.06 -13.85 14.86
N LEU A 334 23.38 -14.44 13.70
CA LEU A 334 22.49 -15.37 13.01
C LEU A 334 22.22 -16.56 13.95
N ALA A 335 20.97 -16.73 14.38
CA ALA A 335 20.54 -17.88 15.19
C ALA A 335 20.53 -19.21 14.40
N VAL A 336 21.02 -19.21 13.16
CA VAL A 336 21.09 -20.40 12.31
C VAL A 336 22.31 -21.21 12.72
N LYS A 337 22.08 -22.43 13.24
CA LYS A 337 23.13 -23.42 13.50
C LYS A 337 23.71 -23.93 12.16
N ILE A 338 24.53 -23.12 11.50
CA ILE A 338 25.30 -23.56 10.34
C ILE A 338 26.56 -24.26 10.84
N TYR A 339 26.64 -25.57 10.61
CA TYR A 339 27.74 -26.43 11.08
C TYR A 339 29.08 -26.10 10.37
N VAL A 340 29.03 -25.54 9.16
CA VAL A 340 30.21 -25.25 8.34
C VAL A 340 30.66 -23.78 8.47
N ARG A 341 31.88 -23.58 8.99
CA ARG A 341 32.48 -22.26 9.28
C ARG A 341 32.56 -21.32 8.07
N ARG A 342 32.80 -21.85 6.87
CA ARG A 342 32.98 -21.08 5.63
C ARG A 342 31.65 -20.52 5.11
N TYR A 343 30.59 -21.32 5.09
CA TYR A 343 29.23 -20.87 4.76
C TYR A 343 28.66 -19.90 5.80
N ARG A 344 29.00 -20.08 7.09
CA ARG A 344 28.61 -19.12 8.13
C ARG A 344 29.21 -17.74 7.91
N LYS A 345 30.49 -17.65 7.55
CA LYS A 345 31.16 -16.37 7.25
C LYS A 345 30.50 -15.68 6.05
N LEU A 346 30.29 -16.42 4.96
CA LEU A 346 29.68 -15.89 3.74
C LEU A 346 28.22 -15.43 3.97
N ALA A 347 27.43 -16.19 4.74
CA ALA A 347 26.08 -15.80 5.13
C ALA A 347 26.06 -14.53 6.01
N HIS A 348 27.04 -14.38 6.91
CA HIS A 348 27.20 -13.15 7.70
C HIS A 348 27.61 -11.95 6.84
N ASP A 349 28.53 -12.13 5.90
CA ASP A 349 28.97 -11.06 4.99
C ASP A 349 27.82 -10.60 4.08
N ILE A 350 27.05 -11.54 3.51
CA ILE A 350 25.84 -11.23 2.74
C ILE A 350 24.81 -10.51 3.62
N LYS A 351 24.53 -11.04 4.82
CA LYS A 351 23.60 -10.41 5.76
C LYS A 351 24.01 -8.97 6.05
N TYR A 352 25.30 -8.74 6.30
CA TYR A 352 25.85 -7.43 6.58
C TYR A 352 25.65 -6.48 5.40
N GLN A 353 26.00 -6.90 4.18
CA GLN A 353 25.81 -6.10 2.97
C GLN A 353 24.34 -5.77 2.71
N VAL A 354 23.45 -6.75 2.83
CA VAL A 354 22.00 -6.56 2.65
C VAL A 354 21.46 -5.57 3.68
N LEU A 355 21.81 -5.71 4.96
CA LEU A 355 21.34 -4.80 6.00
C LEU A 355 21.92 -3.40 5.84
N ASP A 356 23.18 -3.25 5.43
CA ASP A 356 23.78 -1.95 5.14
C ASP A 356 23.07 -1.24 3.98
N PHE A 357 22.77 -1.98 2.91
CA PHE A 357 21.98 -1.48 1.80
C PHE A 357 20.57 -1.09 2.24
N CYS A 358 19.89 -1.93 3.04
CA CYS A 358 18.57 -1.63 3.60
C CYS A 358 18.57 -0.36 4.46
N ILE A 359 19.61 -0.13 5.28
CA ILE A 359 19.74 1.07 6.11
C ILE A 359 19.88 2.31 5.21
N LYS A 360 20.74 2.25 4.19
CA LYS A 360 20.91 3.34 3.22
C LYS A 360 19.62 3.65 2.48
N MET A 361 18.94 2.61 1.97
CA MET A 361 17.66 2.74 1.28
C MET A 361 16.58 3.34 2.18
N GLN A 362 16.46 2.86 3.42
CA GLN A 362 15.47 3.38 4.36
C GLN A 362 15.75 4.84 4.72
N THR A 363 17.03 5.20 4.93
CA THR A 363 17.45 6.58 5.17
C THR A 363 17.07 7.46 3.98
N GLY A 364 17.37 7.01 2.75
CA GLY A 364 16.99 7.70 1.52
C GLY A 364 15.49 7.87 1.38
N ILE A 365 14.71 6.82 1.63
CA ILE A 365 13.23 6.87 1.57
C ILE A 365 12.69 7.88 2.58
N VAL A 366 13.17 7.90 3.82
CA VAL A 366 12.72 8.87 4.83
C VAL A 366 13.08 10.28 4.41
N LEU A 367 14.29 10.52 3.89
CA LEU A 367 14.71 11.84 3.39
C LEU A 367 13.85 12.31 2.21
N MET A 368 13.63 11.44 1.22
CA MET A 368 12.81 11.75 0.04
C MET A 368 11.33 11.93 0.41
N SER A 369 10.82 11.12 1.33
CA SER A 369 9.46 11.27 1.83
C SER A 369 9.30 12.58 2.61
N LYS A 370 10.38 13.08 3.25
CA LYS A 370 10.39 14.40 3.89
C LYS A 370 10.44 15.54 2.86
N LEU A 371 10.82 15.31 1.59
CA LEU A 371 10.76 16.35 0.55
C LEU A 371 9.36 16.52 -0.03
N VAL A 372 8.59 15.43 -0.04
CA VAL A 372 7.16 15.41 -0.36
C VAL A 372 6.36 16.05 0.77
#